data_AF-A0A4U1FMR0-F1
#
_entry.id   AF-A0A4U1FMR0-F1
#
_cell.length_a   1.000
_cell.length_b   1.000
_cell.length_c   1.000
_cell.angle_alpha   90.00
_cell.angle_beta   90.00
_cell.angle_gamma   90.00
#
_symmetry.space_group_name_H-M   'P 1'
#
loop_
_entity.id
_entity.type
_entity.pdbx_description
1 polymer ?
#
loop_
_entity_poly.entity_id
_entity_poly.type
_entity_poly.pdbx_seq_one_letter_code
_entity_poly.pdbx_strand_id
1 'polypeptide(L)'
;PKSFAKAFSNGYLIGEVLHKFALQDDFAEFSESRISSAKLNNFSRLEPTLHLLGVQFDQNVAHNIITEKPGAATKLLYQLYIALQRKKKSVLTGVEMQTMQPLTNTKVQNMKSETFRDRHRNLIPRQTDFNLMQVTHRFQEQYKHTNKDLVHIRRQNEIMAKIQAAIIQIPKPASNRILKALDTQKTLKKKTEAEDVANEIKKFEALIKKDLQAKESASKTSLDTTGQTTADLLNTYSDDDYIKKIQKRLEEDAFAREQREKRRRRLLMDQLIAHEAQEEAYREEQLIHRLMRQSQQERRIAVQLMHVRHEKEVLRQNRIFREKQYEERRLKDFQDALDREAALARQAKIDFEEQALRVKEIHEQIAVERVQARYRKHYSICAEILDQILDLSTKVADYRMLTNNLIPYKLVHDWKELFFNGKPIYEQASLKHLPSKLSAEQLIELEKRDLLDNNDYEDYKVSTDVE
;
A
#
# COMPACT_ATOMS: atom_id res chain seq x y z
N PRO A 1 25.33 -44.23 -13.47
CA PRO A 1 24.46 -43.05 -13.69
C PRO A 1 22.96 -43.37 -13.85
N LYS A 2 22.52 -44.08 -14.90
CA LYS A 2 21.09 -44.23 -15.24
C LYS A 2 20.18 -44.75 -14.11
N SER A 3 20.66 -45.66 -13.25
CA SER A 3 19.90 -46.16 -12.09
C SER A 3 19.58 -45.08 -11.05
N PHE A 4 20.46 -44.09 -10.86
CA PHE A 4 20.34 -43.10 -9.79
C PHE A 4 19.13 -42.15 -10.01
N ALA A 5 18.99 -41.60 -11.22
CA ALA A 5 17.83 -40.76 -11.55
C ALA A 5 16.51 -41.52 -11.36
N LYS A 6 16.49 -42.81 -11.74
CA LYS A 6 15.33 -43.71 -11.63
C LYS A 6 14.97 -44.09 -10.19
N ALA A 7 15.95 -44.24 -9.30
CA ALA A 7 15.69 -44.47 -7.88
C ALA A 7 15.03 -43.25 -7.21
N PHE A 8 15.51 -42.04 -7.53
CA PHE A 8 14.97 -40.80 -6.95
C PHE A 8 13.76 -40.22 -7.70
N SER A 9 13.38 -40.74 -8.87
CA SER A 9 12.23 -40.24 -9.67
C SER A 9 10.86 -40.49 -9.04
N ASN A 10 10.81 -41.13 -7.86
CA ASN A 10 9.60 -41.33 -7.07
C ASN A 10 9.49 -40.42 -5.83
N GLY A 11 10.54 -39.68 -5.46
CA GLY A 11 10.54 -38.83 -4.26
C GLY A 11 10.56 -39.57 -2.91
N TYR A 12 10.10 -40.81 -2.83
CA TYR A 12 10.06 -41.62 -1.60
C TYR A 12 11.38 -41.62 -0.80
N LEU A 13 12.52 -41.90 -1.47
CA LEU A 13 13.85 -41.87 -0.85
C LEU A 13 14.29 -40.48 -0.36
N ILE A 14 13.69 -39.40 -0.88
CA ILE A 14 13.94 -38.02 -0.42
C ILE A 14 13.13 -37.76 0.86
N GLY A 15 11.88 -38.24 0.91
CA GLY A 15 11.05 -38.25 2.11
C GLY A 15 11.67 -39.07 3.25
N GLU A 16 12.20 -40.25 2.94
CA GLU A 16 12.89 -41.12 3.91
C GLU A 16 14.11 -40.42 4.54
N VAL A 17 14.88 -39.67 3.74
CA VAL A 17 16.00 -38.86 4.24
C VAL A 17 15.51 -37.73 5.14
N LEU A 18 14.46 -36.99 4.77
CA LEU A 18 13.92 -35.91 5.59
C LEU A 18 13.28 -36.41 6.90
N HIS A 19 12.57 -37.53 6.86
CA HIS A 19 12.03 -38.21 8.03
C HIS A 19 13.15 -38.60 9.01
N LYS A 20 14.26 -39.16 8.52
CA LYS A 20 15.46 -39.47 9.34
C LYS A 20 16.15 -38.23 9.95
N PHE A 21 15.84 -37.02 9.48
CA PHE A 21 16.31 -35.75 10.05
C PHE A 21 15.22 -35.00 10.87
N ALA A 22 14.11 -35.66 11.20
CA ALA A 22 12.96 -35.09 11.91
C ALA A 22 12.50 -33.76 11.27
N LEU A 23 12.20 -33.83 9.97
CA LEU A 23 11.77 -32.71 9.12
C LEU A 23 10.48 -32.99 8.34
N GLN A 24 9.97 -34.22 8.37
CA GLN A 24 8.84 -34.69 7.56
C GLN A 24 8.05 -35.72 8.37
N ASP A 25 7.01 -35.27 9.07
CA ASP A 25 6.26 -36.12 10.02
C ASP A 25 5.17 -36.97 9.32
N ASP A 26 4.71 -36.55 8.14
CA ASP A 26 3.69 -37.22 7.31
C ASP A 26 4.26 -38.34 6.43
N PHE A 27 5.44 -38.87 6.73
CA PHE A 27 6.11 -39.91 5.93
C PHE A 27 5.26 -41.18 5.76
N ALA A 28 4.34 -41.47 6.69
CA ALA A 28 3.38 -42.57 6.59
C ALA A 28 2.43 -42.47 5.38
N GLU A 29 2.27 -41.28 4.78
CA GLU A 29 1.43 -41.06 3.59
C GLU A 29 2.22 -41.15 2.27
N PHE A 30 3.54 -41.33 2.32
CA PHE A 30 4.38 -41.52 1.13
C PHE A 30 4.27 -42.96 0.61
N SER A 31 4.35 -43.13 -0.72
CA SER A 31 4.25 -44.46 -1.33
C SER A 31 5.37 -44.75 -2.33
N GLU A 32 5.95 -45.95 -2.28
CA GLU A 32 7.00 -46.38 -3.23
C GLU A 32 6.45 -46.81 -4.61
N SER A 33 5.16 -46.56 -4.86
CA SER A 33 4.50 -46.90 -6.13
C SER A 33 5.07 -46.10 -7.31
N ARG A 34 5.22 -46.74 -8.46
CA ARG A 34 5.77 -46.11 -9.69
C ARG A 34 4.75 -45.25 -10.45
N ILE A 35 3.49 -45.22 -10.01
CA ILE A 35 2.37 -44.52 -10.67
C ILE A 35 2.58 -43.01 -10.59
N SER A 36 2.30 -42.28 -11.68
CA SER A 36 2.51 -40.83 -11.78
C SER A 36 1.80 -40.01 -10.69
N SER A 37 0.63 -40.43 -10.22
CA SER A 37 -0.09 -39.79 -9.10
C SER A 37 0.62 -39.96 -7.76
N ALA A 38 1.19 -41.15 -7.49
CA ALA A 38 2.02 -41.39 -6.30
C ALA A 38 3.27 -40.50 -6.31
N LYS A 39 3.96 -40.44 -7.45
CA LYS A 39 5.11 -39.52 -7.65
C LYS A 39 4.74 -38.07 -7.35
N LEU A 40 3.63 -37.58 -7.91
CA LEU A 40 3.17 -36.20 -7.71
C LEU A 40 2.76 -35.91 -6.25
N ASN A 41 2.10 -36.85 -5.57
CA ASN A 41 1.75 -36.73 -4.15
C ASN A 41 3.03 -36.63 -3.29
N ASN A 42 3.96 -37.59 -3.46
CA ASN A 42 5.25 -37.59 -2.78
C ASN A 42 6.00 -36.25 -2.97
N PHE A 43 6.10 -35.74 -4.20
CA PHE A 43 6.77 -34.45 -4.46
C PHE A 43 6.01 -33.23 -3.93
N SER A 44 4.68 -33.25 -3.90
CA SER A 44 3.86 -32.18 -3.30
C SER A 44 4.01 -32.08 -1.79
N ARG A 45 4.32 -33.21 -1.10
CA ARG A 45 4.60 -33.24 0.34
C ARG A 45 6.03 -32.80 0.69
N LEU A 46 6.96 -32.97 -0.25
CA LEU A 46 8.35 -32.49 -0.12
C LEU A 46 8.48 -30.96 -0.37
N GLU A 47 7.54 -30.35 -1.10
CA GLU A 47 7.62 -28.93 -1.45
C GLU A 47 7.71 -27.99 -0.22
N PRO A 48 6.88 -28.11 0.84
CA PRO A 48 6.94 -27.22 2.00
C PRO A 48 8.25 -27.37 2.80
N THR A 49 8.74 -28.60 2.96
CA THR A 49 9.90 -28.92 3.80
C THR A 49 11.21 -28.58 3.09
N LEU A 50 11.28 -28.75 1.77
CA LEU A 50 12.41 -28.25 0.96
C LEU A 50 12.47 -26.71 0.97
N HIS A 51 11.33 -26.02 0.84
CA HIS A 51 11.28 -24.55 0.97
C HIS A 51 11.71 -24.07 2.36
N LEU A 52 11.28 -24.75 3.44
CA LEU A 52 11.69 -24.43 4.82
C LEU A 52 13.20 -24.60 5.03
N LEU A 53 13.84 -25.55 4.33
CA LEU A 53 15.29 -25.72 4.29
C LEU A 53 16.02 -24.69 3.40
N GLY A 54 15.31 -23.77 2.76
CA GLY A 54 15.87 -22.80 1.82
C GLY A 54 16.28 -23.39 0.46
N VAL A 55 15.77 -24.58 0.11
CA VAL A 55 15.97 -25.21 -1.19
C VAL A 55 14.84 -24.78 -2.13
N GLN A 56 15.17 -24.03 -3.19
CA GLN A 56 14.21 -23.65 -4.23
C GLN A 56 13.72 -24.90 -4.99
N PHE A 57 12.46 -25.26 -4.81
CA PHE A 57 11.86 -26.47 -5.36
C PHE A 57 10.55 -26.16 -6.11
N ASP A 58 10.69 -25.71 -7.36
CA ASP A 58 9.53 -25.44 -8.21
C ASP A 58 8.89 -26.74 -8.74
N GLN A 59 7.62 -26.66 -9.13
CA GLN A 59 6.92 -27.71 -9.90
C GLN A 59 7.70 -28.12 -11.18
N ASN A 60 8.46 -27.20 -11.78
CA ASN A 60 9.37 -27.49 -12.90
C ASN A 60 10.54 -28.40 -12.50
N VAL A 61 11.10 -28.22 -11.29
CA VAL A 61 12.17 -29.08 -10.74
C VAL A 61 11.60 -30.47 -10.43
N ALA A 62 10.41 -30.54 -9.82
CA ALA A 62 9.69 -31.80 -9.59
C ALA A 62 9.48 -32.57 -10.90
N HIS A 63 8.93 -31.91 -11.93
CA HIS A 63 8.69 -32.52 -13.24
C HIS A 63 9.99 -33.00 -13.91
N ASN A 64 11.10 -32.24 -13.81
CA ASN A 64 12.41 -32.65 -14.32
C ASN A 64 12.98 -33.90 -13.63
N ILE A 65 12.64 -34.14 -12.35
CA ILE A 65 13.05 -35.34 -11.60
C ILE A 65 12.13 -36.53 -11.91
N ILE A 66 10.81 -36.31 -11.99
CA ILE A 66 9.82 -37.32 -12.39
C ILE A 66 10.12 -37.87 -13.79
N THR A 67 10.58 -37.01 -14.72
CA THR A 67 10.99 -37.36 -16.09
C THR A 67 12.44 -37.86 -16.20
N GLU A 68 13.09 -38.18 -15.08
CA GLU A 68 14.41 -38.82 -15.01
C GLU A 68 15.55 -38.06 -15.75
N LYS A 69 15.42 -36.72 -15.88
CA LYS A 69 16.41 -35.91 -16.60
C LYS A 69 17.78 -36.00 -15.91
N PRO A 70 18.87 -36.28 -16.66
CA PRO A 70 20.20 -36.42 -16.09
C PRO A 70 20.62 -35.11 -15.41
N GLY A 71 21.22 -35.22 -14.22
CA GLY A 71 21.65 -34.06 -13.43
C GLY A 71 20.59 -33.47 -12.50
N ALA A 72 19.29 -33.65 -12.76
CA ALA A 72 18.21 -33.02 -11.98
C ALA A 72 18.17 -33.51 -10.52
N ALA A 73 18.06 -34.84 -10.33
CA ALA A 73 18.02 -35.44 -8.99
C ALA A 73 19.33 -35.23 -8.20
N THR A 74 20.49 -35.30 -8.86
CA THR A 74 21.79 -35.05 -8.23
C THR A 74 21.96 -33.60 -7.78
N LYS A 75 21.45 -32.63 -8.56
CA LYS A 75 21.48 -31.20 -8.18
C LYS A 75 20.64 -30.96 -6.93
N LEU A 76 19.41 -31.48 -6.89
CA LEU A 76 18.54 -31.36 -5.71
C LEU A 76 19.17 -32.01 -4.48
N LEU A 77 19.69 -33.24 -4.59
CA LEU A 77 20.30 -33.94 -3.47
C LEU A 77 21.57 -33.24 -2.96
N TYR A 78 22.33 -32.57 -3.83
CA TYR A 78 23.47 -31.74 -3.43
C TYR A 78 23.03 -30.45 -2.70
N GLN A 79 21.99 -29.78 -3.18
CA GLN A 79 21.39 -28.63 -2.50
C GLN A 79 20.82 -29.04 -1.12
N LEU A 80 20.12 -30.17 -1.05
CA LEU A 80 19.58 -30.74 0.18
C LEU A 80 20.72 -31.13 1.15
N TYR A 81 21.80 -31.74 0.67
CA TYR A 81 22.99 -32.03 1.49
C TYR A 81 23.58 -30.76 2.10
N ILE A 82 23.73 -29.68 1.33
CA ILE A 82 24.21 -28.38 1.84
C ILE A 82 23.24 -27.83 2.89
N ALA A 83 21.93 -27.88 2.65
CA ALA A 83 20.92 -27.37 3.58
C ALA A 83 20.91 -28.16 4.91
N LEU A 84 20.96 -29.49 4.85
CA LEU A 84 21.05 -30.36 6.02
C LEU A 84 22.38 -30.19 6.77
N GLN A 85 23.51 -29.99 6.07
CA GLN A 85 24.80 -29.68 6.71
C GLN A 85 24.80 -28.29 7.36
N ARG A 86 24.09 -27.30 6.80
CA ARG A 86 23.85 -26.01 7.47
C ARG A 86 23.01 -26.20 8.73
N LYS A 87 21.86 -26.90 8.64
CA LYS A 87 20.99 -27.22 9.79
C LYS A 87 21.75 -28.01 10.89
N LYS A 88 22.68 -28.90 10.52
CA LYS A 88 23.51 -29.65 11.49
C LYS A 88 24.57 -28.78 12.18
N LYS A 89 25.08 -27.73 11.52
CA LYS A 89 26.05 -26.79 12.11
C LYS A 89 25.39 -25.73 12.99
N SER A 90 24.17 -25.30 12.66
CA SER A 90 23.31 -24.55 13.58
C SER A 90 22.65 -25.50 14.57
N VAL A 91 23.31 -25.79 15.70
CA VAL A 91 22.72 -26.58 16.79
C VAL A 91 21.62 -25.75 17.46
N LEU A 92 20.45 -25.75 16.84
CA LEU A 92 19.29 -24.94 17.19
C LEU A 92 18.05 -25.80 16.93
N THR A 93 17.43 -26.24 18.02
CA THR A 93 16.39 -27.27 18.04
C THR A 93 15.13 -26.79 17.30
N GLY A 94 14.37 -27.71 16.68
CA GLY A 94 13.33 -27.41 15.68
C GLY A 94 12.13 -26.55 16.11
N VAL A 95 12.11 -26.03 17.34
CA VAL A 95 11.05 -25.16 17.89
C VAL A 95 11.06 -23.78 17.22
N GLU A 96 12.24 -23.19 16.98
CA GLU A 96 12.36 -21.82 16.44
C GLU A 96 11.93 -21.69 14.96
N MET A 97 11.78 -22.81 14.23
CA MET A 97 11.24 -22.76 12.86
C MET A 97 9.72 -22.57 12.80
N GLN A 98 8.99 -22.75 13.92
CA GLN A 98 7.55 -22.43 13.97
C GLN A 98 7.29 -20.94 14.29
N THR A 99 8.17 -20.30 15.06
CA THR A 99 8.04 -18.87 15.43
C THR A 99 8.45 -17.90 14.33
N MET A 100 9.15 -18.37 13.30
CA MET A 100 9.65 -17.55 12.17
C MET A 100 8.94 -17.83 10.83
N GLN A 101 7.79 -18.51 10.83
CA GLN A 101 6.98 -18.77 9.64
C GLN A 101 6.11 -17.56 9.25
N PRO A 102 6.35 -16.89 8.10
CA PRO A 102 5.32 -16.05 7.49
C PRO A 102 4.21 -16.96 6.93
N LEU A 103 3.03 -16.96 7.56
CA LEU A 103 1.95 -17.92 7.30
C LEU A 103 1.65 -18.11 5.80
N THR A 104 1.96 -19.29 5.28
CA THR A 104 1.71 -19.72 3.88
C THR A 104 0.23 -19.98 3.54
N ASN A 105 -0.68 -19.57 4.43
CA ASN A 105 -2.13 -19.46 4.15
C ASN A 105 -2.47 -18.48 3.01
N THR A 106 -1.48 -17.78 2.44
CA THR A 106 -1.63 -16.62 1.55
C THR A 106 -2.55 -16.86 0.36
N LYS A 107 -2.57 -18.03 -0.29
CA LYS A 107 -3.45 -18.26 -1.46
C LYS A 107 -4.93 -18.41 -1.08
N VAL A 108 -5.25 -19.14 -0.01
CA VAL A 108 -6.64 -19.32 0.48
C VAL A 108 -7.14 -18.07 1.20
N GLN A 109 -6.26 -17.41 1.95
CA GLN A 109 -6.52 -16.09 2.51
C GLN A 109 -6.65 -15.01 1.43
N ASN A 110 -5.95 -15.06 0.29
CA ASN A 110 -6.09 -14.01 -0.74
C ASN A 110 -7.49 -14.00 -1.37
N MET A 111 -8.04 -15.13 -1.82
CA MET A 111 -9.41 -15.15 -2.39
C MET A 111 -10.47 -14.71 -1.37
N LYS A 112 -10.33 -15.14 -0.10
CA LYS A 112 -11.23 -14.71 0.98
C LYS A 112 -10.97 -13.28 1.44
N SER A 113 -9.76 -12.74 1.30
CA SER A 113 -9.39 -11.39 1.70
C SER A 113 -9.48 -10.37 0.57
N GLU A 114 -9.61 -10.74 -0.70
CA GLU A 114 -10.12 -9.87 -1.75
C GLU A 114 -11.60 -9.64 -1.50
N THR A 115 -12.40 -10.71 -1.47
CA THR A 115 -13.84 -10.62 -1.15
C THR A 115 -14.15 -9.98 0.21
N PHE A 116 -13.30 -10.18 1.23
CA PHE A 116 -13.39 -9.45 2.51
C PHE A 116 -12.83 -8.02 2.45
N ARG A 117 -11.74 -7.71 1.72
CA ARG A 117 -11.26 -6.32 1.52
C ARG A 117 -12.29 -5.49 0.75
N ASP A 118 -12.92 -6.06 -0.26
CA ASP A 118 -13.96 -5.39 -1.04
C ASP A 118 -15.21 -5.15 -0.20
N ARG A 119 -15.63 -6.14 0.61
CA ARG A 119 -16.66 -5.90 1.64
C ARG A 119 -16.24 -4.80 2.62
N HIS A 120 -15.02 -4.81 3.15
CA HIS A 120 -14.56 -3.79 4.11
C HIS A 120 -14.44 -2.39 3.49
N ARG A 121 -14.01 -2.29 2.23
CA ARG A 121 -13.91 -1.03 1.48
C ARG A 121 -15.28 -0.48 1.11
N ASN A 122 -16.28 -1.35 0.93
CA ASN A 122 -17.67 -0.96 0.69
C ASN A 122 -18.42 -0.63 2.00
N LEU A 123 -18.09 -1.30 3.12
CA LEU A 123 -18.67 -1.01 4.45
C LEU A 123 -18.13 0.28 5.08
N ILE A 124 -16.85 0.60 4.86
CA ILE A 124 -16.21 1.83 5.34
C ILE A 124 -15.49 2.51 4.17
N PRO A 125 -16.20 3.32 3.36
CA PRO A 125 -15.59 4.12 2.31
C PRO A 125 -14.51 5.03 2.89
N ARG A 126 -13.27 4.90 2.39
CA ARG A 126 -12.14 5.70 2.89
C ARG A 126 -12.35 7.17 2.54
N GLN A 127 -11.88 8.08 3.38
CA GLN A 127 -11.93 9.54 3.09
C GLN A 127 -11.32 9.87 1.71
N THR A 128 -10.29 9.13 1.28
CA THR A 128 -9.68 9.22 -0.05
C THR A 128 -10.61 8.79 -1.18
N ASP A 129 -11.39 7.72 -0.98
CA ASP A 129 -12.32 7.18 -1.97
C ASP A 129 -13.54 8.11 -2.11
N PHE A 130 -14.04 8.67 -1.00
CA PHE A 130 -15.09 9.69 -1.00
C PHE A 130 -14.63 11.01 -1.66
N ASN A 131 -13.41 11.48 -1.35
CA ASN A 131 -12.82 12.65 -2.01
C ASN A 131 -12.64 12.42 -3.53
N LEU A 132 -12.19 11.23 -3.93
CA LEU A 132 -12.07 10.86 -5.34
C LEU A 132 -13.44 10.86 -6.04
N MET A 133 -14.48 10.33 -5.38
CA MET A 133 -15.86 10.33 -5.90
C MET A 133 -16.44 11.75 -6.05
N GLN A 134 -16.16 12.67 -5.11
CA GLN A 134 -16.52 14.08 -5.26
C GLN A 134 -15.79 14.75 -6.43
N VAL A 135 -14.51 14.43 -6.62
CA VAL A 135 -13.70 14.98 -7.72
C VAL A 135 -14.17 14.46 -9.08
N THR A 136 -14.46 13.17 -9.22
CA THR A 136 -15.03 12.62 -10.47
C THR A 136 -16.44 13.14 -10.74
N HIS A 137 -17.29 13.31 -9.72
CA HIS A 137 -18.60 13.96 -9.90
C HIS A 137 -18.46 15.38 -10.44
N ARG A 138 -17.60 16.21 -9.84
CA ARG A 138 -17.34 17.58 -10.30
C ARG A 138 -16.81 17.64 -11.73
N PHE A 139 -15.87 16.77 -12.10
CA PHE A 139 -15.40 16.70 -13.49
C PHE A 139 -16.50 16.24 -14.45
N GLN A 140 -17.34 15.27 -14.07
CA GLN A 140 -18.45 14.80 -14.89
C GLN A 140 -19.54 15.86 -15.05
N GLU A 141 -19.83 16.66 -14.02
CA GLU A 141 -20.72 17.82 -14.09
C GLU A 141 -20.12 18.93 -14.96
N GLN A 142 -18.83 19.24 -14.81
CA GLN A 142 -18.14 20.19 -15.68
C GLN A 142 -18.23 19.75 -17.15
N TYR A 143 -18.07 18.45 -17.44
CA TYR A 143 -18.24 17.89 -18.78
C TYR A 143 -19.69 17.96 -19.27
N LYS A 144 -20.69 17.80 -18.39
CA LYS A 144 -22.11 18.01 -18.74
C LYS A 144 -22.41 19.48 -19.02
N HIS A 145 -21.81 20.41 -18.29
CA HIS A 145 -21.97 21.85 -18.52
C HIS A 145 -21.31 22.29 -19.83
N THR A 146 -20.04 21.98 -20.06
CA THR A 146 -19.36 22.37 -21.32
C THR A 146 -20.02 21.78 -22.56
N ASN A 147 -20.60 20.58 -22.49
CA ASN A 147 -21.41 20.02 -23.58
C ASN A 147 -22.75 20.75 -23.77
N LYS A 148 -23.45 21.16 -22.70
CA LYS A 148 -24.65 22.01 -22.81
C LYS A 148 -24.32 23.36 -23.44
N ASP A 149 -23.23 23.98 -23.01
CA ASP A 149 -22.76 25.27 -23.54
C ASP A 149 -22.37 25.15 -25.01
N LEU A 150 -21.66 24.09 -25.40
CA LEU A 150 -21.34 23.79 -26.80
C LEU A 150 -22.59 23.57 -27.67
N VAL A 151 -23.62 22.91 -27.14
CA VAL A 151 -24.92 22.75 -27.83
C VAL A 151 -25.66 24.09 -27.93
N HIS A 152 -25.63 24.94 -26.90
CA HIS A 152 -26.17 26.29 -26.95
C HIS A 152 -25.45 27.17 -27.97
N ILE A 153 -24.11 27.13 -28.03
CA ILE A 153 -23.30 27.84 -29.02
C ILE A 153 -23.63 27.33 -30.44
N ARG A 154 -23.74 26.02 -30.66
CA ARG A 154 -24.17 25.45 -31.95
C ARG A 154 -25.56 25.97 -32.34
N ARG A 155 -26.53 25.98 -31.42
CA ARG A 155 -27.90 26.46 -31.68
C ARG A 155 -27.94 27.98 -31.94
N GLN A 156 -27.15 28.77 -31.22
CA GLN A 156 -26.99 30.20 -31.49
C GLN A 156 -26.36 30.45 -32.86
N ASN A 157 -25.31 29.71 -33.22
CA ASN A 157 -24.66 29.80 -34.53
C ASN A 157 -25.61 29.39 -35.67
N GLU A 158 -26.45 28.37 -35.46
CA GLU A 158 -27.47 27.95 -36.44
C GLU A 158 -28.56 29.02 -36.62
N ILE A 159 -29.02 29.63 -35.52
CA ILE A 159 -29.97 30.76 -35.56
C ILE A 159 -29.32 31.97 -36.24
N MET A 160 -28.07 32.31 -35.93
CA MET A 160 -27.32 33.38 -36.58
C MET A 160 -27.09 33.12 -38.06
N ALA A 161 -26.80 31.88 -38.47
CA ALA A 161 -26.67 31.52 -39.88
C ALA A 161 -28.01 31.64 -40.62
N LYS A 162 -29.13 31.23 -39.99
CA LYS A 162 -30.49 31.41 -40.53
C LYS A 162 -30.87 32.89 -40.65
N ILE A 163 -30.50 33.72 -39.67
CA ILE A 163 -30.67 35.18 -39.72
C ILE A 163 -29.81 35.79 -40.82
N GLN A 164 -28.53 35.41 -40.95
CA GLN A 164 -27.63 35.91 -41.99
C GLN A 164 -28.07 35.49 -43.40
N ALA A 165 -28.64 34.30 -43.56
CA ALA A 165 -29.23 33.85 -44.83
C ALA A 165 -30.56 34.57 -45.17
N ALA A 166 -31.30 35.02 -44.16
CA ALA A 166 -32.53 35.82 -44.33
C ALA A 166 -32.26 37.32 -44.51
N ILE A 167 -31.08 37.82 -44.13
CA ILE A 167 -30.67 39.21 -44.38
C ILE A 167 -30.28 39.36 -45.85
N ILE A 168 -31.21 39.90 -46.65
CA ILE A 168 -30.94 40.39 -48.00
C ILE A 168 -29.79 41.42 -47.92
N GLN A 169 -28.75 41.23 -48.73
CA GLN A 169 -27.54 42.05 -48.64
C GLN A 169 -27.77 43.48 -49.11
N ILE A 170 -27.89 44.41 -48.17
CA ILE A 170 -27.78 45.86 -48.44
C ILE A 170 -26.28 46.23 -48.34
N PRO A 171 -25.65 46.75 -49.42
CA PRO A 171 -24.25 47.17 -49.39
C PRO A 171 -24.03 48.30 -48.38
N LYS A 172 -23.15 48.10 -47.39
CA LYS A 172 -22.83 49.14 -46.40
C LYS A 172 -21.87 50.20 -47.00
N PRO A 173 -22.10 51.51 -46.75
CA PRO A 173 -21.28 52.57 -47.31
C PRO A 173 -19.86 52.59 -46.73
N ALA A 174 -18.88 52.99 -47.55
CA ALA A 174 -17.46 52.86 -47.23
C ALA A 174 -16.96 53.86 -46.15
N SER A 175 -16.70 53.36 -44.94
CA SER A 175 -16.25 54.15 -43.76
C SER A 175 -14.80 54.66 -43.79
N ASN A 176 -14.19 54.79 -44.98
CA ASN A 176 -12.74 55.05 -45.14
C ASN A 176 -12.40 56.43 -45.75
N ARG A 177 -13.36 57.37 -45.82
CA ARG A 177 -13.15 58.68 -46.45
C ARG A 177 -12.44 59.71 -45.55
N ILE A 178 -12.71 59.69 -44.24
CA ILE A 178 -12.21 60.69 -43.28
C ILE A 178 -10.72 60.52 -42.99
N LEU A 179 -10.27 59.29 -42.69
CA LEU A 179 -8.84 59.01 -42.42
C LEU A 179 -7.96 59.38 -43.61
N LYS A 180 -8.36 59.00 -44.83
CA LYS A 180 -7.62 59.34 -46.06
C LYS A 180 -7.48 60.85 -46.29
N ALA A 181 -8.47 61.65 -45.90
CA ALA A 181 -8.41 63.11 -46.02
C ALA A 181 -7.41 63.76 -45.05
N LEU A 182 -7.21 63.19 -43.86
CA LEU A 182 -6.22 63.68 -42.90
C LEU A 182 -4.79 63.41 -43.38
N ASP A 183 -4.54 62.25 -44.00
CA ASP A 183 -3.20 61.92 -44.49
C ASP A 183 -2.85 62.62 -45.81
N THR A 184 -3.83 62.91 -46.68
CA THR A 184 -3.60 63.84 -47.81
C THR A 184 -3.31 65.27 -47.34
N GLN A 185 -3.95 65.75 -46.27
CA GLN A 185 -3.64 67.07 -45.71
C GLN A 185 -2.24 67.14 -45.10
N LYS A 186 -1.79 66.12 -44.36
CA LYS A 186 -0.42 66.03 -43.82
C LYS A 186 0.64 65.98 -44.92
N THR A 187 0.39 65.23 -46.00
CA THR A 187 1.35 65.10 -47.10
C THR A 187 1.42 66.35 -47.97
N LEU A 188 0.36 67.15 -48.07
CA LEU A 188 0.39 68.47 -48.71
C LEU A 188 1.23 69.47 -47.90
N LYS A 189 1.06 69.56 -46.57
CA LYS A 189 1.86 70.47 -45.73
C LYS A 189 3.37 70.20 -45.82
N LYS A 190 3.76 68.92 -45.80
CA LYS A 190 5.17 68.52 -46.01
C LYS A 190 5.75 68.88 -47.38
N LYS A 191 4.91 69.10 -48.39
CA LYS A 191 5.36 69.58 -49.71
C LYS A 191 5.58 71.09 -49.71
N THR A 192 4.64 71.87 -49.16
CA THR A 192 4.80 73.33 -49.05
C THR A 192 6.02 73.67 -48.17
N GLU A 193 6.17 72.99 -47.03
CA GLU A 193 7.35 73.12 -46.15
C GLU A 193 8.68 72.83 -46.89
N ALA A 194 8.70 71.83 -47.78
CA ALA A 194 9.89 71.49 -48.58
C ALA A 194 10.15 72.48 -49.74
N GLU A 195 9.09 73.01 -50.36
CA GLU A 195 9.17 74.04 -51.41
C GLU A 195 9.68 75.37 -50.84
N ASP A 196 9.23 75.77 -49.64
CA ASP A 196 9.72 76.96 -48.94
C ASP A 196 11.21 76.83 -48.58
N VAL A 197 11.63 75.71 -47.99
CA VAL A 197 13.06 75.44 -47.71
C VAL A 197 13.91 75.43 -48.98
N ALA A 198 13.42 74.87 -50.08
CA ALA A 198 14.11 74.91 -51.38
C ALA A 198 14.24 76.34 -51.94
N ASN A 199 13.27 77.21 -51.65
CA ASN A 199 13.32 78.62 -52.02
C ASN A 199 14.24 79.44 -51.11
N GLU A 200 14.40 79.08 -49.83
CA GLU A 200 15.40 79.67 -48.93
C GLU A 200 16.83 79.27 -49.31
N ILE A 201 17.08 78.00 -49.64
CA ILE A 201 18.39 77.52 -50.12
C ILE A 201 18.82 78.30 -51.37
N LYS A 202 17.93 78.49 -52.36
CA LYS A 202 18.23 79.30 -53.57
C LYS A 202 18.58 80.75 -53.25
N LYS A 203 17.93 81.37 -52.26
CA LYS A 203 18.29 82.74 -51.79
C LYS A 203 19.67 82.75 -51.14
N PHE A 204 20.01 81.72 -50.37
CA PHE A 204 21.30 81.58 -49.70
C PHE A 204 22.46 81.33 -50.69
N GLU A 205 22.25 80.47 -51.69
CA GLU A 205 23.22 80.25 -52.78
C GLU A 205 23.49 81.53 -53.59
N ALA A 206 22.46 82.36 -53.82
CA ALA A 206 22.62 83.65 -54.48
C ALA A 206 23.44 84.66 -53.64
N LEU A 207 23.34 84.60 -52.31
CA LEU A 207 24.17 85.40 -51.41
C LEU A 207 25.63 84.92 -51.40
N ILE A 208 25.88 83.62 -51.34
CA ILE A 208 27.25 83.06 -51.41
C ILE A 208 27.94 83.42 -52.73
N LYS A 209 27.23 83.37 -53.86
CA LYS A 209 27.78 83.81 -55.16
C LYS A 209 28.14 85.30 -55.19
N LYS A 210 27.46 86.14 -54.42
CA LYS A 210 27.77 87.58 -54.29
C LYS A 210 28.99 87.82 -53.40
N ASP A 211 29.11 87.08 -52.30
CA ASP A 211 30.22 87.23 -51.33
C ASP A 211 31.56 86.72 -51.89
N LEU A 212 31.55 85.68 -52.72
CA LEU A 212 32.77 85.14 -53.35
C LEU A 212 33.43 86.14 -54.32
N GLN A 213 32.66 87.04 -54.95
CA GLN A 213 33.19 88.10 -55.82
C GLN A 213 33.80 89.28 -55.04
N ALA A 214 33.64 89.33 -53.72
CA ALA A 214 34.12 90.45 -52.89
C ALA A 214 35.47 90.18 -52.19
N LYS A 215 36.07 88.99 -52.37
CA LYS A 215 37.25 88.54 -51.59
C LYS A 215 38.58 88.46 -52.35
N GLU A 216 38.66 88.97 -53.58
CA GLU A 216 39.88 88.98 -54.39
C GLU A 216 40.86 90.15 -54.10
N SER A 217 40.61 90.99 -53.08
CA SER A 217 41.34 92.25 -52.88
C SER A 217 41.60 92.71 -51.42
N ALA A 218 42.59 92.11 -50.73
CA ALA A 218 43.26 92.68 -49.54
C ALA A 218 44.59 91.94 -49.21
N SER A 219 45.56 92.54 -48.47
CA SER A 219 46.88 91.89 -48.24
C SER A 219 47.77 92.40 -47.07
N LYS A 220 48.58 91.45 -46.49
CA LYS A 220 49.95 91.58 -45.89
C LYS A 220 50.23 92.35 -44.55
N THR A 221 51.47 92.17 -44.04
CA THR A 221 52.28 92.90 -42.98
C THR A 221 52.02 92.61 -41.47
N SER A 222 52.97 92.69 -40.49
CA SER A 222 54.48 92.72 -40.42
C SER A 222 55.08 92.75 -38.98
N LEU A 223 56.30 92.19 -38.74
CA LEU A 223 57.49 92.54 -37.83
C LEU A 223 57.30 93.08 -36.36
N ASP A 224 58.20 93.05 -35.34
CA ASP A 224 59.48 92.33 -34.95
C ASP A 224 59.65 92.43 -33.37
N THR A 225 60.74 92.71 -32.56
CA THR A 225 62.17 93.13 -32.70
C THR A 225 62.99 93.06 -31.34
N THR A 226 64.26 92.57 -31.33
CA THR A 226 65.43 92.83 -30.37
C THR A 226 65.35 92.58 -28.82
N GLY A 227 66.44 92.37 -28.05
CA GLY A 227 67.89 92.15 -28.36
C GLY A 227 68.88 92.14 -27.14
N GLN A 228 70.13 91.68 -27.37
CA GLN A 228 71.47 92.09 -26.80
C GLN A 228 71.76 92.02 -25.25
N THR A 229 72.66 91.16 -24.72
CA THR A 229 74.17 91.09 -24.72
C THR A 229 74.95 92.09 -23.84
N THR A 230 75.69 91.61 -22.82
CA THR A 230 77.10 91.95 -22.45
C THR A 230 77.49 91.40 -21.06
N ALA A 231 78.73 90.91 -20.91
CA ALA A 231 79.59 90.90 -19.70
C ALA A 231 80.66 89.80 -19.82
N ASP A 232 81.88 90.17 -20.18
CA ASP A 232 83.05 89.28 -20.22
C ASP A 232 84.21 89.94 -19.45
N LEU A 233 85.21 89.16 -19.03
CA LEU A 233 86.42 89.58 -18.31
C LEU A 233 86.22 90.27 -16.93
N LEU A 234 86.44 89.50 -15.84
CA LEU A 234 87.63 89.66 -14.97
C LEU A 234 87.66 88.59 -13.87
N ASN A 235 88.84 88.02 -13.62
CA ASN A 235 89.08 86.98 -12.60
C ASN A 235 90.41 87.28 -11.89
N THR A 236 90.41 87.46 -10.56
CA THR A 236 91.65 87.45 -9.76
C THR A 236 91.37 87.18 -8.28
N TYR A 237 92.32 86.51 -7.62
CA TYR A 237 92.39 86.22 -6.17
C TYR A 237 91.35 85.25 -5.57
N SER A 238 91.70 83.97 -5.63
CA SER A 238 91.52 82.95 -4.58
C SER A 238 90.17 82.87 -3.85
N ASP A 239 89.07 82.86 -4.60
CA ASP A 239 87.77 82.45 -4.11
C ASP A 239 87.19 81.26 -4.90
N ASP A 240 88.03 80.51 -5.63
CA ASP A 240 87.62 79.43 -6.53
C ASP A 240 86.81 78.32 -5.80
N ASP A 241 87.19 77.99 -4.56
CA ASP A 241 86.42 77.08 -3.69
C ASP A 241 85.12 77.67 -3.16
N TYR A 242 85.03 79.00 -3.03
CA TYR A 242 83.81 79.71 -2.62
C TYR A 242 82.85 79.92 -3.80
N ILE A 243 83.39 80.19 -4.99
CA ILE A 243 82.68 80.23 -6.27
C ILE A 243 82.10 78.85 -6.58
N LYS A 244 82.87 77.76 -6.41
CA LYS A 244 82.32 76.39 -6.47
C LYS A 244 81.23 76.14 -5.42
N LYS A 245 81.38 76.66 -4.19
CA LYS A 245 80.32 76.61 -3.16
C LYS A 245 79.13 77.54 -3.46
N ILE A 246 79.27 78.58 -4.28
CA ILE A 246 78.17 79.41 -4.78
C ILE A 246 77.46 78.69 -5.92
N GLN A 247 78.19 78.22 -6.93
CA GLN A 247 77.67 77.43 -8.05
C GLN A 247 76.90 76.22 -7.53
N LYS A 248 77.50 75.41 -6.66
CA LYS A 248 76.83 74.26 -6.03
C LYS A 248 75.58 74.66 -5.24
N ARG A 249 75.62 75.74 -4.46
CA ARG A 249 74.42 76.26 -3.76
C ARG A 249 73.35 76.76 -4.74
N LEU A 250 73.73 77.38 -5.84
CA LEU A 250 72.83 77.94 -6.84
C LEU A 250 72.20 76.85 -7.72
N GLU A 251 72.93 75.77 -7.98
CA GLU A 251 72.45 74.49 -8.54
C GLU A 251 71.53 73.77 -7.57
N GLU A 252 71.90 73.65 -6.29
CA GLU A 252 71.05 73.10 -5.23
C GLU A 252 69.75 73.92 -5.07
N ASP A 253 69.82 75.25 -5.15
CA ASP A 253 68.64 76.13 -5.12
C ASP A 253 67.84 76.11 -6.44
N ALA A 254 68.49 75.89 -7.58
CA ALA A 254 67.81 75.67 -8.86
C ALA A 254 67.04 74.35 -8.83
N PHE A 255 67.68 73.26 -8.42
CA PHE A 255 67.04 71.96 -8.20
C PHE A 255 65.96 72.03 -7.12
N ALA A 256 66.19 72.74 -6.00
CA ALA A 256 65.17 72.93 -4.97
C ALA A 256 63.99 73.78 -5.47
N ARG A 257 64.21 74.77 -6.34
CA ARG A 257 63.13 75.52 -7.02
C ARG A 257 62.37 74.62 -8.00
N GLU A 258 63.08 73.85 -8.82
CA GLU A 258 62.49 72.91 -9.77
C GLU A 258 61.69 71.81 -9.06
N GLN A 259 62.16 71.29 -7.93
CA GLN A 259 61.45 70.32 -7.10
C GLN A 259 60.30 70.94 -6.29
N ARG A 260 60.37 72.23 -5.93
CA ARG A 260 59.21 72.99 -5.44
C ARG A 260 58.17 73.13 -6.55
N GLU A 261 58.58 73.39 -7.78
CA GLU A 261 57.67 73.55 -8.91
C GLU A 261 57.07 72.22 -9.40
N LYS A 262 57.87 71.16 -9.52
CA LYS A 262 57.41 69.78 -9.76
C LYS A 262 56.47 69.27 -8.65
N ARG A 263 56.52 69.84 -7.44
CA ARG A 263 55.52 69.60 -6.37
C ARG A 263 54.26 70.45 -6.55
N ARG A 264 54.37 71.75 -6.89
CA ARG A 264 53.20 72.59 -7.23
C ARG A 264 52.43 72.05 -8.44
N ARG A 265 53.13 71.70 -9.53
CA ARG A 265 52.55 71.13 -10.75
C ARG A 265 51.87 69.78 -10.47
N ARG A 266 52.47 68.91 -9.64
CA ARG A 266 51.81 67.68 -9.17
C ARG A 266 50.56 68.00 -8.37
N LEU A 267 50.66 68.77 -7.29
CA LEU A 267 49.51 69.12 -6.44
C LEU A 267 48.34 69.75 -7.22
N LEU A 268 48.61 70.58 -8.22
CA LEU A 268 47.58 71.13 -9.10
C LEU A 268 46.96 70.08 -10.04
N MET A 269 47.75 69.14 -10.57
CA MET A 269 47.24 68.03 -11.37
C MET A 269 46.46 67.03 -10.51
N ASP A 270 46.96 66.71 -9.32
CA ASP A 270 46.29 65.85 -8.33
C ASP A 270 44.95 66.47 -7.90
N GLN A 271 44.87 67.79 -7.76
CA GLN A 271 43.61 68.53 -7.51
C GLN A 271 42.65 68.49 -8.71
N LEU A 272 43.15 68.64 -9.94
CA LEU A 272 42.32 68.52 -11.15
C LEU A 272 41.77 67.10 -11.32
N ILE A 273 42.62 66.09 -11.15
CA ILE A 273 42.24 64.66 -11.23
C ILE A 273 41.23 64.31 -10.12
N ALA A 274 41.41 64.84 -8.90
CA ALA A 274 40.44 64.63 -7.81
C ALA A 274 39.09 65.28 -8.10
N HIS A 275 39.07 66.47 -8.73
CA HIS A 275 37.84 67.14 -9.14
C HIS A 275 37.16 66.41 -10.30
N GLU A 276 37.92 65.98 -11.31
CA GLU A 276 37.43 65.21 -12.46
C GLU A 276 36.82 63.88 -12.00
N ALA A 277 37.52 63.12 -11.15
CA ALA A 277 37.01 61.89 -10.55
C ALA A 277 35.77 62.12 -9.66
N GLN A 278 35.66 63.27 -8.99
CA GLN A 278 34.46 63.63 -8.23
C GLN A 278 33.28 63.96 -9.14
N GLU A 279 33.50 64.64 -10.27
CA GLU A 279 32.46 64.86 -11.28
C GLU A 279 32.04 63.55 -11.96
N GLU A 280 32.98 62.66 -12.26
CA GLU A 280 32.70 61.33 -12.82
C GLU A 280 31.88 60.48 -11.86
N ALA A 281 32.29 60.36 -10.59
CA ALA A 281 31.51 59.68 -9.56
C ALA A 281 30.09 60.25 -9.42
N TYR A 282 29.93 61.58 -9.47
CA TYR A 282 28.62 62.21 -9.44
C TYR A 282 27.78 61.96 -10.70
N ARG A 283 28.40 61.89 -11.89
CA ARG A 283 27.75 61.49 -13.16
C ARG A 283 27.30 60.03 -13.09
N GLU A 284 28.13 59.15 -12.54
CA GLU A 284 27.82 57.74 -12.30
C GLU A 284 26.69 57.56 -11.29
N GLU A 285 26.74 58.22 -10.13
CA GLU A 285 25.65 58.20 -9.14
C GLU A 285 24.33 58.67 -9.75
N GLN A 286 24.32 59.77 -10.51
CA GLN A 286 23.11 60.20 -11.22
C GLN A 286 22.66 59.18 -12.29
N LEU A 287 23.59 58.48 -12.96
CA LEU A 287 23.25 57.44 -13.94
C LEU A 287 22.65 56.22 -13.24
N ILE A 288 23.26 55.76 -12.14
CA ILE A 288 22.77 54.69 -11.27
C ILE A 288 21.38 55.05 -10.74
N HIS A 289 21.16 56.25 -10.21
CA HIS A 289 19.83 56.68 -9.75
C HIS A 289 18.79 56.78 -10.88
N ARG A 290 19.20 57.06 -12.12
CA ARG A 290 18.31 57.04 -13.30
C ARG A 290 17.97 55.61 -13.75
N LEU A 291 18.93 54.68 -13.70
CA LEU A 291 18.76 53.27 -14.07
C LEU A 291 18.03 52.45 -13.00
N MET A 292 18.35 52.68 -11.73
CA MET A 292 17.72 52.05 -10.55
C MET A 292 16.33 52.61 -10.23
N ARG A 293 15.84 53.58 -11.00
CA ARG A 293 14.49 54.16 -10.85
C ARG A 293 13.43 53.16 -11.30
N GLN A 294 13.05 52.25 -10.40
CA GLN A 294 12.03 51.24 -10.64
C GLN A 294 10.79 51.79 -11.34
N SER A 295 10.45 51.16 -12.46
CA SER A 295 9.24 51.40 -13.21
C SER A 295 8.02 51.29 -12.30
N GLN A 296 6.98 52.08 -12.58
CA GLN A 296 5.69 51.90 -11.88
C GLN A 296 5.15 50.48 -12.06
N GLN A 297 5.47 49.83 -13.18
CA GLN A 297 5.06 48.45 -13.47
C GLN A 297 5.81 47.42 -12.61
N GLU A 298 7.10 47.62 -12.36
CA GLU A 298 7.90 46.72 -11.49
C GLU A 298 7.39 46.77 -10.05
N ARG A 299 7.08 47.97 -9.53
CA ARG A 299 6.46 48.12 -8.20
C ARG A 299 5.07 47.48 -8.10
N ARG A 300 4.25 47.58 -9.15
CA ARG A 300 2.97 46.86 -9.23
C ARG A 300 3.16 45.34 -9.22
N ILE A 301 4.09 44.82 -10.01
CA ILE A 301 4.43 43.39 -10.06
C ILE A 301 4.98 42.91 -8.72
N ALA A 302 5.83 43.69 -8.04
CA ALA A 302 6.36 43.35 -6.73
C ALA A 302 5.27 43.25 -5.65
N VAL A 303 4.30 44.18 -5.64
CA VAL A 303 3.13 44.13 -4.74
C VAL A 303 2.23 42.94 -5.06
N GLN A 304 1.92 42.69 -6.33
CA GLN A 304 1.15 41.50 -6.76
C GLN A 304 1.85 40.19 -6.38
N LEU A 305 3.17 40.11 -6.55
CA LEU A 305 3.98 38.95 -6.14
C LEU A 305 4.01 38.77 -4.62
N MET A 306 3.99 39.85 -3.84
CA MET A 306 3.88 39.83 -2.38
C MET A 306 2.53 39.25 -1.94
N HIS A 307 1.41 39.73 -2.51
CA HIS A 307 0.09 39.16 -2.26
C HIS A 307 0.02 37.67 -2.62
N VAL A 308 0.46 37.27 -3.83
CA VAL A 308 0.46 35.86 -4.26
C VAL A 308 1.37 34.97 -3.39
N ARG A 309 2.45 35.51 -2.83
CA ARG A 309 3.28 34.80 -1.84
C ARG A 309 2.54 34.60 -0.52
N HIS A 310 1.87 35.64 -0.01
CA HIS A 310 1.08 35.58 1.21
C HIS A 310 -0.10 34.60 1.09
N GLU A 311 -0.88 34.69 0.00
CA GLU A 311 -1.96 33.75 -0.32
C GLU A 311 -1.49 32.29 -0.36
N LYS A 312 -0.34 32.03 -1.00
CA LYS A 312 0.27 30.68 -1.05
C LYS A 312 0.67 30.17 0.34
N GLU A 313 1.20 31.02 1.20
CA GLU A 313 1.53 30.63 2.58
C GLU A 313 0.25 30.38 3.40
N VAL A 314 -0.79 31.21 3.26
CA VAL A 314 -2.10 30.97 3.89
C VAL A 314 -2.72 29.65 3.40
N LEU A 315 -2.62 29.32 2.11
CA LEU A 315 -3.06 28.02 1.57
C LEU A 315 -2.23 26.85 2.12
N ARG A 316 -0.91 27.03 2.30
CA ARG A 316 -0.02 26.03 2.92
C ARG A 316 -0.37 25.80 4.38
N GLN A 317 -0.56 26.85 5.17
CA GLN A 317 -0.97 26.74 6.58
C GLN A 317 -2.36 26.11 6.72
N ASN A 318 -3.32 26.51 5.89
CA ASN A 318 -4.66 25.89 5.83
C ASN A 318 -4.61 24.40 5.45
N ARG A 319 -3.67 23.98 4.58
CA ARG A 319 -3.44 22.56 4.31
C ARG A 319 -2.90 21.85 5.56
N ILE A 320 -1.81 22.34 6.15
CA ILE A 320 -1.19 21.73 7.33
C ILE A 320 -2.18 21.61 8.50
N PHE A 321 -3.01 22.64 8.72
CA PHE A 321 -4.05 22.63 9.75
C PHE A 321 -5.10 21.54 9.50
N ARG A 322 -5.60 21.40 8.27
CA ARG A 322 -6.54 20.32 7.90
C ARG A 322 -5.90 18.93 8.00
N GLU A 323 -4.63 18.81 7.61
CA GLU A 323 -3.85 17.57 7.65
C GLU A 323 -3.74 17.07 9.10
N LYS A 324 -3.42 17.97 10.05
CA LYS A 324 -3.46 17.73 11.50
C LYS A 324 -4.84 17.36 12.03
N GLN A 325 -5.89 18.10 11.67
CA GLN A 325 -7.26 17.76 12.11
C GLN A 325 -7.72 16.38 11.60
N TYR A 326 -7.27 15.98 10.41
CA TYR A 326 -7.50 14.62 9.92
C TYR A 326 -6.60 13.58 10.60
N GLU A 327 -5.40 13.93 11.10
CA GLU A 327 -4.53 13.04 11.89
C GLU A 327 -5.13 12.78 13.27
N GLU A 328 -5.50 13.84 14.00
CA GLU A 328 -6.20 13.78 15.28
C GLU A 328 -7.48 12.94 15.19
N ARG A 329 -8.27 13.14 14.12
CA ARG A 329 -9.46 12.32 13.88
C ARG A 329 -9.12 10.86 13.57
N ARG A 330 -8.13 10.57 12.71
CA ARG A 330 -7.72 9.18 12.43
C ARG A 330 -7.21 8.46 13.69
N LEU A 331 -6.48 9.15 14.57
CA LEU A 331 -6.03 8.59 15.84
C LEU A 331 -7.20 8.29 16.78
N LYS A 332 -8.18 9.20 16.86
CA LYS A 332 -9.40 8.92 17.64
C LYS A 332 -10.23 7.79 17.03
N ASP A 333 -10.54 7.83 15.74
CA ASP A 333 -11.32 6.80 15.05
C ASP A 333 -10.69 5.40 15.20
N PHE A 334 -9.35 5.34 15.28
CA PHE A 334 -8.58 4.12 15.56
C PHE A 334 -8.71 3.66 17.02
N GLN A 335 -8.57 4.56 18.00
CA GLN A 335 -8.79 4.20 19.41
C GLN A 335 -10.24 3.77 19.67
N ASP A 336 -11.21 4.55 19.17
CA ASP A 336 -12.64 4.23 19.23
C ASP A 336 -12.96 2.88 18.52
N ALA A 337 -12.13 2.42 17.57
CA ALA A 337 -12.24 1.09 16.96
C ALA A 337 -11.66 -0.02 17.86
N LEU A 338 -10.47 0.17 18.42
CA LEU A 338 -9.86 -0.77 19.37
C LEU A 338 -10.75 -0.98 20.61
N ASP A 339 -11.32 0.09 21.16
CA ASP A 339 -12.18 0.04 22.34
C ASP A 339 -13.50 -0.72 22.06
N ARG A 340 -14.04 -0.61 20.83
CA ARG A 340 -15.18 -1.41 20.37
C ARG A 340 -14.82 -2.88 20.17
N GLU A 341 -13.68 -3.19 19.56
CA GLU A 341 -13.21 -4.56 19.40
C GLU A 341 -12.95 -5.22 20.76
N ALA A 342 -12.32 -4.51 21.70
CA ALA A 342 -12.12 -4.94 23.08
C ALA A 342 -13.41 -5.05 23.90
N ALA A 343 -14.48 -4.31 23.55
CA ALA A 343 -15.81 -4.51 24.14
C ALA A 343 -16.47 -5.80 23.62
N LEU A 344 -16.47 -6.02 22.30
CA LEU A 344 -17.01 -7.23 21.68
C LEU A 344 -16.26 -8.49 22.13
N ALA A 345 -14.93 -8.45 22.23
CA ALA A 345 -14.13 -9.56 22.73
C ALA A 345 -14.43 -9.90 24.21
N ARG A 346 -14.74 -8.89 25.05
CA ARG A 346 -15.18 -9.12 26.43
C ARG A 346 -16.58 -9.75 26.50
N GLN A 347 -17.52 -9.30 25.66
CA GLN A 347 -18.84 -9.91 25.57
C GLN A 347 -18.74 -11.37 25.12
N ALA A 348 -18.05 -11.64 24.02
CA ALA A 348 -17.85 -13.01 23.51
C ALA A 348 -17.16 -13.94 24.52
N LYS A 349 -16.27 -13.42 25.38
CA LYS A 349 -15.66 -14.18 26.49
C LYS A 349 -16.70 -14.56 27.55
N ILE A 350 -17.56 -13.62 27.95
CA ILE A 350 -18.64 -13.87 28.92
C ILE A 350 -19.66 -14.86 28.33
N ASP A 351 -20.11 -14.65 27.09
CA ASP A 351 -21.04 -15.55 26.38
C ASP A 351 -20.50 -16.99 26.30
N PHE A 352 -19.19 -17.14 26.08
CA PHE A 352 -18.52 -18.44 26.05
C PHE A 352 -18.39 -19.06 27.44
N GLU A 353 -18.10 -18.27 28.48
CA GLU A 353 -18.03 -18.73 29.87
C GLU A 353 -19.42 -19.19 30.37
N GLU A 354 -20.49 -18.46 30.04
CA GLU A 354 -21.88 -18.87 30.32
C GLU A 354 -22.32 -20.12 29.54
N GLN A 355 -21.86 -20.28 28.29
CA GLN A 355 -22.10 -21.51 27.52
C GLN A 355 -21.35 -22.69 28.15
N ALA A 356 -20.10 -22.50 28.56
CA ALA A 356 -19.31 -23.54 29.22
C ALA A 356 -19.89 -23.94 30.59
N LEU A 357 -20.52 -23.02 31.33
CA LEU A 357 -21.25 -23.33 32.57
C LEU A 357 -22.51 -24.16 32.28
N ARG A 358 -23.40 -23.69 31.38
CA ARG A 358 -24.61 -24.45 31.00
C ARG A 358 -24.31 -25.85 30.45
N VAL A 359 -23.22 -26.00 29.69
CA VAL A 359 -22.76 -27.31 29.20
C VAL A 359 -22.31 -28.22 30.35
N LYS A 360 -21.64 -27.69 31.39
CA LYS A 360 -21.27 -28.48 32.60
C LYS A 360 -22.51 -28.93 33.37
N GLU A 361 -23.46 -28.04 33.60
CA GLU A 361 -24.73 -28.34 34.30
C GLU A 361 -25.49 -29.49 33.61
N ILE A 362 -25.58 -29.45 32.28
CA ILE A 362 -26.20 -30.53 31.48
C ILE A 362 -25.41 -31.84 31.59
N HIS A 363 -24.07 -31.80 31.59
CA HIS A 363 -23.25 -33.01 31.76
C HIS A 363 -23.41 -33.61 33.17
N GLU A 364 -23.55 -32.79 34.20
CA GLU A 364 -23.80 -33.24 35.57
C GLU A 364 -25.18 -33.89 35.71
N GLN A 365 -26.23 -33.27 35.15
CA GLN A 365 -27.58 -33.85 35.10
C GLN A 365 -27.58 -35.21 34.40
N ILE A 366 -26.94 -35.32 33.23
CA ILE A 366 -26.79 -36.58 32.48
C ILE A 366 -25.96 -37.61 33.28
N ALA A 367 -24.95 -37.18 34.04
CA ALA A 367 -24.18 -38.08 34.90
C ALA A 367 -25.03 -38.65 36.05
N VAL A 368 -25.81 -37.80 36.72
CA VAL A 368 -26.75 -38.20 37.78
C VAL A 368 -27.84 -39.13 37.23
N GLU A 369 -28.45 -38.80 36.09
CA GLU A 369 -29.43 -39.66 35.43
C GLU A 369 -28.82 -41.03 35.08
N ARG A 370 -27.60 -41.07 34.53
CA ARG A 370 -26.89 -42.33 34.24
C ARG A 370 -26.61 -43.15 35.51
N VAL A 371 -26.35 -42.53 36.66
CA VAL A 371 -26.23 -43.22 37.95
C VAL A 371 -27.58 -43.79 38.38
N GLN A 372 -28.65 -43.00 38.35
CA GLN A 372 -30.00 -43.44 38.70
C GLN A 372 -30.50 -44.56 37.77
N ALA A 373 -30.23 -44.48 36.47
CA ALA A 373 -30.60 -45.51 35.50
C ALA A 373 -29.84 -46.84 35.72
N ARG A 374 -28.56 -46.80 36.13
CA ARG A 374 -27.84 -48.01 36.57
C ARG A 374 -28.46 -48.57 37.84
N TYR A 375 -28.70 -47.73 38.85
CA TYR A 375 -29.34 -48.16 40.10
C TYR A 375 -30.71 -48.82 39.85
N ARG A 376 -31.58 -48.19 39.05
CA ARG A 376 -32.90 -48.75 38.70
C ARG A 376 -32.80 -50.09 37.97
N LYS A 377 -31.83 -50.29 37.08
CA LYS A 377 -31.59 -51.58 36.41
C LYS A 377 -31.12 -52.67 37.37
N HIS A 378 -30.18 -52.36 38.27
CA HIS A 378 -29.76 -53.32 39.29
C HIS A 378 -30.89 -53.62 40.28
N TYR A 379 -31.68 -52.61 40.66
CA TYR A 379 -32.84 -52.77 41.52
C TYR A 379 -33.94 -53.62 40.87
N SER A 380 -34.26 -53.42 39.57
CA SER A 380 -35.28 -54.24 38.91
C SER A 380 -34.85 -55.70 38.81
N ILE A 381 -33.60 -55.97 38.40
CA ILE A 381 -33.04 -57.35 38.36
C ILE A 381 -33.10 -58.00 39.76
N CYS A 382 -32.73 -57.27 40.82
CA CYS A 382 -32.82 -57.79 42.19
C CYS A 382 -34.28 -57.99 42.66
N ALA A 383 -35.21 -57.15 42.22
CA ALA A 383 -36.63 -57.30 42.53
C ALA A 383 -37.26 -58.48 41.77
N GLU A 384 -36.95 -58.65 40.48
CA GLU A 384 -37.36 -59.77 39.62
C GLU A 384 -36.88 -61.11 40.22
N ILE A 385 -35.62 -61.18 40.68
CA ILE A 385 -35.07 -62.37 41.37
C ILE A 385 -35.74 -62.61 42.73
N LEU A 386 -36.04 -61.55 43.50
CA LEU A 386 -36.75 -61.68 44.78
C LEU A 386 -38.18 -62.19 44.56
N ASP A 387 -38.88 -61.69 43.54
CA ASP A 387 -40.23 -62.10 43.16
C ASP A 387 -40.23 -63.58 42.76
N GLN A 388 -39.26 -64.03 41.95
CA GLN A 388 -39.06 -65.45 41.59
C GLN A 388 -38.74 -66.35 42.80
N ILE A 389 -37.99 -65.86 43.80
CA ILE A 389 -37.74 -66.57 45.06
C ILE A 389 -39.02 -66.68 45.90
N LEU A 390 -39.81 -65.60 45.96
CA LEU A 390 -41.11 -65.59 46.64
C LEU A 390 -42.06 -66.58 45.95
N ASP A 391 -42.21 -66.52 44.63
CA ASP A 391 -42.98 -67.43 43.78
C ASP A 391 -42.65 -68.91 44.08
N LEU A 392 -41.35 -69.25 44.11
CA LEU A 392 -40.91 -70.61 44.42
C LEU A 392 -41.27 -71.00 45.86
N SER A 393 -41.13 -70.08 46.81
CA SER A 393 -41.46 -70.32 48.22
C SER A 393 -42.97 -70.48 48.46
N THR A 394 -43.81 -69.72 47.76
CA THR A 394 -45.27 -69.83 47.85
C THR A 394 -45.76 -71.08 47.15
N LYS A 395 -45.24 -71.45 45.97
CA LYS A 395 -45.54 -72.77 45.34
C LYS A 395 -45.19 -73.95 46.25
N VAL A 396 -44.04 -73.88 46.92
CA VAL A 396 -43.60 -74.89 47.90
C VAL A 396 -44.51 -74.94 49.13
N ALA A 397 -45.08 -73.80 49.57
CA ALA A 397 -46.06 -73.74 50.64
C ALA A 397 -47.44 -74.24 50.20
N ASP A 398 -47.96 -73.75 49.06
CA ASP A 398 -49.23 -74.13 48.44
C ASP A 398 -49.33 -75.65 48.28
N TYR A 399 -48.30 -76.28 47.70
CA TYR A 399 -48.27 -77.74 47.52
C TYR A 399 -48.32 -78.49 48.84
N ARG A 400 -47.58 -78.04 49.86
CA ARG A 400 -47.59 -78.64 51.20
C ARG A 400 -48.93 -78.47 51.89
N MET A 401 -49.58 -77.32 51.77
CA MET A 401 -50.91 -77.08 52.33
C MET A 401 -52.01 -77.88 51.65
N LEU A 402 -51.92 -78.08 50.32
CA LEU A 402 -52.91 -78.83 49.54
C LEU A 402 -52.75 -80.36 49.69
N THR A 403 -51.52 -80.86 49.85
CA THR A 403 -51.25 -82.32 49.83
C THR A 403 -50.84 -82.90 51.18
N ASN A 404 -50.42 -82.07 52.15
CA ASN A 404 -49.78 -82.47 53.42
C ASN A 404 -48.55 -83.40 53.29
N ASN A 405 -47.99 -83.55 52.09
CA ASN A 405 -46.89 -84.47 51.79
C ASN A 405 -45.59 -83.73 51.43
N LEU A 406 -44.48 -84.47 51.40
CA LEU A 406 -43.24 -83.97 50.83
C LEU A 406 -43.37 -83.84 49.31
N ILE A 407 -42.77 -82.81 48.73
CA ILE A 407 -42.86 -82.52 47.30
C ILE A 407 -42.01 -83.56 46.53
N PRO A 408 -42.57 -84.24 45.51
CA PRO A 408 -41.83 -85.17 44.65
C PRO A 408 -40.61 -84.53 43.99
N TYR A 409 -39.54 -85.32 43.81
CA TYR A 409 -38.26 -84.83 43.27
C TYR A 409 -38.40 -84.16 41.90
N LYS A 410 -39.23 -84.72 41.00
CA LYS A 410 -39.48 -84.19 39.64
C LYS A 410 -39.99 -82.75 39.69
N LEU A 411 -41.13 -82.51 40.35
CA LEU A 411 -41.70 -81.17 40.54
C LEU A 411 -40.71 -80.17 41.16
N VAL A 412 -39.87 -80.61 42.10
CA VAL A 412 -38.81 -79.77 42.69
C VAL A 412 -37.66 -79.48 41.70
N HIS A 413 -37.40 -80.38 40.75
CA HIS A 413 -36.45 -80.17 39.65
C HIS A 413 -37.03 -79.20 38.62
N ASP A 414 -38.26 -79.44 38.16
CA ASP A 414 -38.95 -78.62 37.17
C ASP A 414 -39.08 -77.16 37.63
N TRP A 415 -39.54 -76.92 38.88
CA TRP A 415 -39.66 -75.56 39.40
C TRP A 415 -38.30 -74.87 39.61
N LYS A 416 -37.22 -75.63 39.88
CA LYS A 416 -35.86 -75.07 39.90
C LYS A 416 -35.37 -74.70 38.51
N GLU A 417 -35.70 -75.49 37.49
CA GLU A 417 -35.33 -75.16 36.11
C GLU A 417 -36.14 -73.98 35.57
N LEU A 418 -37.43 -73.86 35.89
CA LEU A 418 -38.19 -72.65 35.61
C LEU A 418 -37.54 -71.42 36.28
N PHE A 419 -37.14 -71.54 37.55
CA PHE A 419 -36.41 -70.51 38.29
C PHE A 419 -35.05 -70.15 37.64
N PHE A 420 -34.21 -71.13 37.31
CA PHE A 420 -32.90 -70.89 36.66
C PHE A 420 -33.03 -70.32 35.23
N ASN A 421 -34.11 -70.67 34.52
CA ASN A 421 -34.43 -70.11 33.20
C ASN A 421 -35.18 -68.76 33.28
N GLY A 422 -35.47 -68.24 34.48
CA GLY A 422 -36.20 -66.98 34.69
C GLY A 422 -37.66 -67.00 34.22
N LYS A 423 -38.25 -68.19 34.02
CA LYS A 423 -39.66 -68.35 33.66
C LYS A 423 -40.53 -68.20 34.93
N PRO A 424 -41.70 -67.53 34.87
CA PRO A 424 -42.62 -67.43 36.00
C PRO A 424 -43.16 -68.82 36.40
N ILE A 425 -43.28 -69.09 37.70
CA ILE A 425 -43.67 -70.41 38.21
C ILE A 425 -45.20 -70.51 38.38
N TYR A 426 -45.88 -69.37 38.58
CA TYR A 426 -47.32 -69.29 38.31
C TYR A 426 -47.55 -69.09 36.81
N GLU A 427 -48.47 -69.88 36.24
CA GLU A 427 -48.97 -69.66 34.89
C GLU A 427 -49.60 -68.27 34.85
N GLN A 428 -48.94 -67.35 34.14
CA GLN A 428 -49.40 -65.96 34.05
C GLN A 428 -50.74 -65.96 33.31
N ALA A 429 -51.83 -65.72 34.07
CA ALA A 429 -53.20 -65.75 33.57
C ALA A 429 -53.33 -64.87 32.33
N SER A 430 -53.29 -65.51 31.15
CA SER A 430 -52.91 -64.77 29.95
C SER A 430 -54.09 -63.94 29.44
N LEU A 431 -54.15 -62.69 29.89
CA LEU A 431 -54.88 -61.60 29.26
C LEU A 431 -54.23 -61.23 27.92
N LYS A 432 -54.11 -62.24 27.04
CA LYS A 432 -53.87 -62.08 25.61
C LYS A 432 -55.04 -61.25 25.09
N HIS A 433 -54.83 -59.94 24.98
CA HIS A 433 -55.57 -59.13 24.03
C HIS A 433 -55.31 -59.75 22.66
N LEU A 434 -56.24 -60.61 22.17
CA LEU A 434 -56.09 -61.33 20.91
C LEU A 434 -55.75 -60.33 19.79
N PRO A 435 -54.59 -60.44 19.14
CA PRO A 435 -54.38 -59.79 17.86
C PRO A 435 -55.41 -60.40 16.90
N SER A 436 -56.26 -59.57 16.31
CA SER A 436 -57.32 -60.07 15.42
C SER A 436 -56.69 -60.69 14.17
N LYS A 437 -56.72 -62.03 14.11
CA LYS A 437 -56.13 -62.95 13.10
C LYS A 437 -54.65 -63.30 13.32
N LEU A 438 -54.41 -64.44 13.97
CA LEU A 438 -53.25 -65.31 13.75
C LEU A 438 -53.62 -66.40 12.71
N SER A 439 -52.64 -66.92 11.97
CA SER A 439 -52.87 -68.05 11.05
C SER A 439 -53.02 -69.37 11.82
N ALA A 440 -53.82 -70.30 11.32
CA ALA A 440 -53.97 -71.64 11.89
C ALA A 440 -52.62 -72.40 11.96
N GLU A 441 -51.76 -72.20 10.96
CA GLU A 441 -50.42 -72.80 10.91
C GLU A 441 -49.53 -72.29 12.05
N GLN A 442 -49.65 -71.01 12.43
CA GLN A 442 -48.88 -70.39 13.51
C GLN A 442 -49.36 -70.83 14.91
N LEU A 443 -50.64 -71.20 15.04
CA LEU A 443 -51.17 -71.83 16.26
C LEU A 443 -50.59 -73.24 16.44
N ILE A 444 -50.64 -74.05 15.37
CA ILE A 444 -50.07 -75.41 15.35
C ILE A 444 -48.55 -75.37 15.60
N GLU A 445 -47.85 -74.34 15.12
CA GLU A 445 -46.41 -74.16 15.36
C GLU A 445 -46.06 -73.69 16.78
N LEU A 446 -46.98 -73.07 17.52
CA LEU A 446 -46.79 -72.77 18.95
C LEU A 446 -47.08 -74.03 19.79
N GLU A 447 -48.21 -74.68 19.55
CA GLU A 447 -48.62 -75.93 20.21
C GLU A 447 -47.53 -77.03 20.10
N LYS A 448 -46.89 -77.16 18.93
CA LYS A 448 -45.75 -78.08 18.72
C LYS A 448 -44.46 -77.69 19.44
N ARG A 449 -44.29 -76.44 19.88
CA ARG A 449 -43.13 -76.01 20.68
C ARG A 449 -43.40 -76.15 22.17
N ASP A 450 -44.63 -75.90 22.60
CA ASP A 450 -45.06 -76.11 23.99
C ASP A 450 -45.09 -77.62 24.36
N LEU A 451 -45.29 -78.51 23.37
CA LEU A 451 -45.18 -79.98 23.49
C LEU A 451 -43.74 -80.54 23.48
N LEU A 452 -42.70 -79.69 23.51
CA LEU A 452 -41.29 -80.10 23.48
C LEU A 452 -40.52 -79.54 24.69
N ASP A 453 -41.03 -79.80 25.90
CA ASP A 453 -40.24 -79.59 27.12
C ASP A 453 -39.29 -80.77 27.36
N ASN A 454 -38.04 -80.49 27.76
CA ASN A 454 -36.97 -81.50 27.71
C ASN A 454 -37.09 -82.58 28.80
N ASN A 455 -37.91 -82.35 29.83
CA ASN A 455 -37.95 -83.20 31.02
C ASN A 455 -38.75 -84.48 30.80
N ASP A 456 -39.76 -84.45 29.90
CA ASP A 456 -40.49 -85.65 29.46
C ASP A 456 -39.58 -86.62 28.67
N TYR A 457 -38.50 -86.13 28.04
CA TYR A 457 -37.60 -86.95 27.23
C TYR A 457 -36.76 -87.92 28.08
N GLU A 458 -36.27 -87.47 29.24
CA GLU A 458 -35.50 -88.33 30.15
C GLU A 458 -36.41 -89.35 30.87
N ASP A 459 -37.69 -89.01 31.12
CA ASP A 459 -38.67 -89.97 31.66
C ASP A 459 -39.03 -91.08 30.65
N TYR A 460 -39.14 -90.73 29.36
CA TYR A 460 -39.33 -91.70 28.28
C TYR A 460 -38.16 -92.69 28.18
N LYS A 461 -36.94 -92.19 28.41
CA LYS A 461 -35.68 -92.95 28.35
C LYS A 461 -35.48 -93.87 29.55
N VAL A 462 -35.78 -93.40 30.77
CA VAL A 462 -35.83 -94.26 31.96
C VAL A 462 -36.89 -95.36 31.82
N SER A 463 -37.97 -95.10 31.08
CA SER A 463 -39.00 -96.11 30.79
C SER A 463 -38.53 -97.20 29.79
N THR A 464 -37.56 -96.90 28.91
CA THR A 464 -36.99 -97.88 27.96
C THR A 464 -35.84 -98.72 28.53
N ASP A 465 -35.25 -98.33 29.66
CA ASP A 465 -34.15 -99.07 30.33
C ASP A 465 -34.66 -100.16 31.31
N VAL A 466 -35.94 -100.55 31.23
CA VAL A 466 -36.64 -101.42 32.21
C VAL A 466 -37.36 -102.64 31.56
N GLU A 467 -37.23 -102.85 30.24
CA GLU A 467 -37.68 -104.07 29.52
C GLU A 467 -36.56 -105.11 29.32
#